data_AF-Q2QA65-F1
#
_entry.id   AF-Q2QA65-F1
#
_cell.length_a   1.000
_cell.length_b   1.000
_cell.length_c   1.000
_cell.angle_alpha   90.00
_cell.angle_beta   90.00
_cell.angle_gamma   90.00
#
_symmetry.space_group_name_H-M   'P 1'
#
loop_
_entity.id
_entity.type
_entity.pdbx_description
1 polymer ?
#
loop_
_entity_poly.entity_id
_entity_poly.type
_entity_poly.pdbx_seq_one_letter_code
_entity_poly.pdbx_strand_id
1 'polypeptide(L)' 'MKILKKFSQYLLQILPIINYTLYKNELCINISSDKLIPILFFFKNHTNTQFK' A
#
# COMPACT_ATOMS: atom_id res chain seq x y z
N MET A 1 6.76 -8.41 -11.90
CA MET A 1 6.94 -6.93 -11.96
C MET A 1 5.72 -6.13 -12.47
N LYS A 2 5.07 -6.47 -13.60
CA LYS A 2 3.96 -5.64 -14.17
C LYS A 2 2.75 -5.48 -13.24
N ILE A 3 2.36 -6.54 -12.52
CA ILE A 3 1.23 -6.53 -11.57
C ILE A 3 1.53 -5.68 -10.34
N LEU A 4 2.69 -5.91 -9.70
CA LEU A 4 3.12 -5.14 -8.52
C LEU A 4 3.18 -3.64 -8.80
N LYS A 5 3.66 -3.26 -9.99
CA LYS A 5 3.69 -1.86 -10.42
C LYS A 5 2.29 -1.27 -10.55
N LYS A 6 1.36 -1.97 -11.20
CA LYS A 6 -0.06 -1.54 -11.30
C LYS A 6 -0.71 -1.43 -9.93
N PHE A 7 -0.47 -2.40 -9.05
CA PHE A 7 -0.97 -2.40 -7.68
C PHE A 7 -0.41 -1.23 -6.86
N SER A 8 0.89 -0.94 -6.97
CA SER A 8 1.48 0.23 -6.32
C SER A 8 0.90 1.55 -6.83
N GLN A 9 0.64 1.68 -8.14
CA GLN A 9 -0.01 2.87 -8.71
C GLN A 9 -1.45 3.03 -8.22
N TYR A 10 -2.18 1.92 -8.13
CA TYR A 10 -3.52 1.90 -7.56
C TYR A 10 -3.54 2.36 -6.09
N LEU A 11 -2.59 1.88 -5.28
CA LEU A 11 -2.48 2.28 -3.88
C LEU A 11 -2.17 3.77 -3.72
N LEU A 12 -1.32 4.36 -4.58
CA LEU A 12 -1.01 5.79 -4.56
C LEU A 12 -2.21 6.69 -4.90
N GLN A 13 -3.17 6.18 -5.68
CA GLN A 13 -4.37 6.94 -6.03
C GLN A 13 -5.39 6.98 -4.89
N ILE A 14 -5.38 5.98 -4.01
CA ILE A 14 -6.39 5.82 -2.96
C ILE A 14 -5.87 6.28 -1.61
N LEU A 15 -4.62 5.93 -1.29
CA LEU A 15 -4.02 6.24 -0.01
C LEU A 15 -3.13 7.47 -0.15
N PRO A 16 -3.10 8.37 0.86
CA PRO A 16 -2.19 9.50 0.90
C PRO A 16 -0.76 9.05 1.27
N ILE A 17 -0.23 8.07 0.54
CA ILE A 17 1.13 7.54 0.66
C ILE A 17 2.02 8.41 -0.20
N ILE A 18 3.03 9.01 0.44
CA ILE A 18 3.98 9.91 -0.24
C ILE A 18 5.16 9.12 -0.80
N ASN A 19 5.60 8.07 -0.08
CA ASN A 19 6.80 7.32 -0.41
C ASN A 19 6.55 5.81 -0.41
N TYR A 20 6.99 5.15 -1.47
CA TYR A 20 6.99 3.70 -1.59
C TYR A 20 8.27 3.23 -2.28
N THR A 21 8.71 2.02 -1.97
CA THR A 21 9.83 1.38 -2.66
C THR A 21 9.40 0.02 -3.20
N LEU A 22 9.92 -0.32 -4.38
CA LEU A 22 9.73 -1.62 -5.01
C LEU A 22 11.09 -2.31 -5.10
N TYR A 23 11.25 -3.44 -4.42
CA TYR A 23 12.50 -4.20 -4.45
C TYR A 23 12.21 -5.69 -4.54
N LYS A 24 12.78 -6.39 -5.54
CA LYS A 24 12.66 -7.85 -5.74
C LYS A 24 11.28 -8.44 -5.41
N ASN A 25 10.22 -7.88 -6.02
CA ASN A 25 8.81 -8.26 -5.82
C ASN A 25 8.14 -7.83 -4.50
N GLU A 26 8.84 -7.11 -3.64
CA GLU A 26 8.30 -6.52 -2.42
C GLU A 26 7.88 -5.07 -2.67
N LEU A 27 6.77 -4.67 -2.05
CA LEU A 27 6.29 -3.30 -2.01
C LEU A 27 6.38 -2.83 -0.56
N CYS A 28 7.28 -1.90 -0.29
CA CYS A 28 7.37 -1.24 1.01
C CYS A 28 6.73 0.14 0.91
N ILE A 29 5.96 0.50 1.93
CA ILE A 29 5.19 1.72 2.00
C ILE A 29 5.65 2.49 3.24
N ASN A 30 6.21 3.68 3.02
CA ASN A 30 6.67 4.54 4.11
C ASN A 30 5.55 5.48 4.50
N ILE A 31 5.03 5.30 5.71
CA ILE A 31 3.92 6.07 6.26
C ILE A 31 4.31 6.65 7.61
N SER A 32 3.78 7.84 7.89
CA SER A 32 3.91 8.44 9.21
C SER A 32 3.03 7.70 10.22
N SER A 33 3.47 7.63 11.47
CA SER A 33 2.84 6.81 12.51
C SER A 33 1.41 7.24 12.84
N ASP A 34 1.07 8.51 12.65
CA ASP A 34 -0.29 9.06 12.79
C ASP A 34 -1.31 8.40 11.83
N LYS A 35 -0.83 7.89 10.69
CA LYS A 35 -1.65 7.24 9.65
C LYS A 35 -1.59 5.71 9.70
N LEU A 36 -0.89 5.13 10.67
CA LEU A 36 -0.71 3.68 10.78
C LEU A 36 -2.05 2.94 10.89
N ILE A 37 -2.89 3.35 11.85
CA ILE A 37 -4.18 2.71 12.14
C ILE A 37 -5.12 2.71 10.92
N PRO A 38 -5.42 3.86 10.27
CA PRO A 38 -6.33 3.87 9.12
C PRO A 38 -5.77 3.09 7.93
N ILE A 39 -4.45 3.09 7.72
CA ILE A 39 -3.83 2.34 6.62
C ILE A 39 -3.88 0.83 6.87
N LEU A 40 -3.61 0.37 8.09
CA LEU A 40 -3.77 -1.04 8.45
C LEU A 40 -5.24 -1.48 8.37
N PHE A 41 -6.18 -0.63 8.77
CA PHE A 41 -7.61 -0.90 8.63
C PHE A 41 -8.03 -1.01 7.16
N PHE A 42 -7.51 -0.14 6.29
CA PHE A 42 -7.72 -0.25 4.85
C PHE A 42 -7.17 -1.57 4.32
N PHE A 43 -5.92 -1.91 4.65
CA PHE A 43 -5.30 -3.15 4.19
C PHE A 43 -6.09 -4.37 4.63
N LYS A 44 -6.57 -4.41 5.87
CA LYS A 44 -7.34 -5.54 6.37
C LYS A 44 -8.70 -5.73 5.67
N ASN A 45 -9.42 -4.64 5.41
CA ASN A 45 -10.84 -4.72 5.06
C ASN A 45 -11.14 -4.46 3.58
N HIS A 46 -10.25 -3.80 2.86
CA HIS A 46 -10.50 -3.44 1.47
C HIS A 46 -10.34 -4.68 0.56
N THR A 47 -11.30 -4.90 -0.34
CA THR A 47 -11.42 -6.13 -1.16
C THR A 47 -10.15 -6.46 -1.95
N ASN A 48 -9.46 -5.44 -2.45
CA ASN A 48 -8.24 -5.62 -3.24
C ASN A 48 -6.97 -5.83 -2.40
N THR A 49 -7.05 -5.73 -1.07
CA THR A 49 -5.86 -5.76 -0.21
C THR A 49 -6.00 -6.64 1.01
N GLN A 50 -7.00 -7.53 1.11
CA GLN A 50 -7.37 -8.38 2.26
C GLN A 50 -6.23 -9.11 3.01
N PHE A 51 -5.30 -8.36 3.58
CA PHE A 51 -4.14 -8.83 4.33
C PHE A 51 -4.67 -9.21 5.71
N LYS A 52 -4.69 -10.51 5.99
CA LYS A 52 -5.21 -11.10 7.23
C LYS A 52 -4.19 -11.08 8.34
#